data_AF-A0A424NT11-F1
#
_entry.id   AF-A0A424NT11-F1
#
_cell.length_a   1.000
_cell.length_b   1.000
_cell.length_c   1.000
_cell.angle_alpha   90.00
_cell.angle_beta   90.00
_cell.angle_gamma   90.00
#
_symmetry.space_group_name_H-M   'P 1'
#
loop_
_entity.id
_entity.type
_entity.pdbx_description
1 polymer ?
#
loop_
_entity_poly.entity_id
_entity_poly.type
_entity_poly.pdbx_seq_one_letter_code
_entity_poly.pdbx_strand_id
1 'polypeptide(L)'
;MNLGYACINLTLSNNKPKVTTNRSMIKKTFLNKGIDYASELGLLNCKDLIKILEWNLDNKIKLFRLSSEFFPWASEYNLEELKDYILIKSILFQSGTFAKENNLRLTAHPGPFNVLVSPKENVVKNTINDLSLHGEMFDLLGLDRSPYNKINIHCNGVYGDKLSAMKRFCENFKKLPNSVQSRLTVENDDKSSMYSVKDLMFIHEKIGVPIVFDFHHHKFCDGGISEKEALKLAVSTWPKGIKPIVHYSESKSLHESNSLIKHQAHSDYVNNLPSLHGYDVDIMVEAKAKELSIMPFMTR
;
A
#
# COMPACT_ATOMS: atom_id res chain seq x y z
N MET A 1 -18.56 -1.62 -5.74
CA MET A 1 -17.41 -0.74 -5.48
C MET A 1 -17.28 -0.55 -3.98
N ASN A 2 -16.12 -0.89 -3.41
CA ASN A 2 -15.79 -0.50 -2.03
C ASN A 2 -14.86 0.72 -2.04
N LEU A 3 -15.00 1.59 -1.03
CA LEU A 3 -14.02 2.63 -0.74
C LEU A 3 -13.12 2.19 0.42
N GLY A 4 -11.86 2.62 0.38
CA GLY A 4 -10.90 2.38 1.45
C GLY A 4 -10.01 3.57 1.72
N TYR A 5 -9.33 3.53 2.86
CA TYR A 5 -8.36 4.54 3.29
C TYR A 5 -7.08 3.88 3.81
N ALA A 6 -6.06 4.71 4.04
CA ALA A 6 -4.71 4.25 4.29
C ALA A 6 -4.13 4.53 5.68
N CYS A 7 -3.62 3.47 6.29
CA CYS A 7 -2.69 3.41 7.42
C CYS A 7 -3.25 3.81 8.78
N ILE A 8 -3.94 4.95 8.88
CA ILE A 8 -4.34 5.55 10.16
C ILE A 8 -5.83 5.84 10.09
N ASN A 9 -6.55 5.50 11.15
CA ASN A 9 -7.90 6.00 11.40
C ASN A 9 -7.80 7.22 12.32
N LEU A 10 -8.13 8.42 11.84
CA LEU A 10 -7.98 9.67 12.60
C LEU A 10 -8.97 9.76 13.76
N THR A 11 -10.20 9.28 13.56
CA THR A 11 -11.25 9.20 14.58
C THR A 11 -10.76 8.41 15.79
N LEU A 12 -10.30 7.17 15.56
CA LEU A 12 -9.76 6.29 16.59
C LEU A 12 -8.42 6.78 17.16
N SER A 13 -7.61 7.47 16.35
CA SER A 13 -6.34 8.05 16.81
C SER A 13 -6.51 9.19 17.81
N ASN A 14 -7.69 9.82 17.83
CA ASN A 14 -8.03 10.90 18.76
C ASN A 14 -8.62 10.39 20.09
N ASN A 15 -8.90 9.09 20.21
CA ASN A 15 -9.40 8.50 21.45
C ASN A 15 -8.37 8.54 22.58
N LYS A 16 -8.85 8.39 23.82
CA LYS A 16 -8.04 8.20 25.01
C LYS A 16 -8.50 6.91 25.70
N PRO A 17 -7.73 5.80 25.62
CA PRO A 17 -6.41 5.68 24.98
C PRO A 17 -6.47 5.74 23.44
N LYS A 18 -5.37 6.22 22.83
CA LYS A 18 -5.19 6.30 21.38
C LYS A 18 -5.16 4.89 20.77
N VAL A 19 -5.91 4.70 19.68
CA VAL A 19 -5.88 3.47 18.87
C VAL A 19 -5.15 3.74 17.55
N THR A 20 -4.07 3.02 17.27
CA THR A 20 -3.28 3.18 16.04
C THR A 20 -2.41 1.97 15.73
N THR A 21 -1.95 1.83 14.50
CA THR A 21 -1.06 0.74 14.05
C THR A 21 0.30 1.25 13.55
N ASN A 22 0.73 2.42 14.02
CA ASN A 22 1.96 3.08 13.59
C ASN A 22 2.80 3.62 14.76
N ARG A 23 2.67 3.03 15.96
CA ARG A 23 3.57 3.36 17.06
C ARG A 23 4.99 3.00 16.63
N SER A 24 5.89 3.97 16.70
CA SER A 24 7.28 3.84 16.26
C SER A 24 8.22 4.47 17.28
N MET A 25 9.52 4.40 17.00
CA MET A 25 10.57 4.95 17.86
C MET A 25 11.75 5.45 17.02
N ILE A 26 12.50 6.41 17.57
CA ILE A 26 13.68 6.96 16.89
C ILE A 26 14.90 6.06 17.06
N LYS A 27 15.92 6.23 16.20
CA LYS A 27 17.16 5.45 16.23
C LYS A 27 17.84 5.44 17.59
N LYS A 28 17.92 6.60 18.24
CA LYS A 28 18.48 6.73 19.60
C LYS A 28 17.77 5.82 20.61
N THR A 29 16.44 5.74 20.53
CA THR A 29 15.64 4.87 21.40
C THR A 29 15.85 3.41 21.08
N PHE A 30 15.96 3.04 19.80
CA PHE A 30 16.31 1.66 19.40
C PHE A 30 17.67 1.23 19.93
N LEU A 31 18.71 2.06 19.77
CA LEU A 31 20.04 1.75 20.28
C LEU A 31 20.08 1.62 21.80
N ASN A 32 19.20 2.33 22.51
CA ASN A 32 19.15 2.30 23.98
C ASN A 32 18.27 1.18 24.54
N LYS A 33 17.11 0.92 23.94
CA LYS A 33 16.08 -0.02 24.45
C LYS A 33 16.00 -1.34 23.67
N GLY A 34 16.61 -1.40 22.49
CA GLY A 34 16.71 -2.59 21.66
C GLY A 34 15.38 -3.13 21.13
N ILE A 35 15.44 -4.40 20.73
CA ILE A 35 14.33 -5.18 20.17
C ILE A 35 13.17 -5.36 21.14
N ASP A 36 13.43 -5.39 22.46
CA ASP A 36 12.40 -5.57 23.48
C ASP A 36 11.36 -4.45 23.45
N TYR A 37 11.80 -3.21 23.27
CA TYR A 37 10.86 -2.08 23.16
C TYR A 37 10.18 -2.03 21.78
N ALA A 38 10.86 -2.48 20.72
CA ALA A 38 10.23 -2.66 19.42
C ALA A 38 9.09 -3.71 19.49
N SER A 39 9.31 -4.80 20.23
CA SER A 39 8.32 -5.85 20.51
C SER A 39 7.08 -5.29 21.23
N GLU A 40 7.27 -4.48 22.27
CA GLU A 40 6.17 -3.84 22.99
C GLU A 40 5.32 -2.95 22.08
N LEU A 41 5.97 -2.10 21.26
CA LEU A 41 5.26 -1.22 20.32
C LEU A 41 4.56 -2.01 19.21
N GLY A 42 5.22 -3.03 18.65
CA GLY A 42 4.65 -3.92 17.65
C GLY A 42 3.44 -4.68 18.17
N LEU A 43 3.50 -5.20 19.39
CA LEU A 43 2.37 -5.86 20.06
C LEU A 43 1.19 -4.89 20.25
N LEU A 44 1.44 -3.65 20.65
CA LEU A 44 0.39 -2.63 20.78
C LEU A 44 -0.25 -2.29 19.43
N ASN A 45 0.55 -2.17 18.36
CA ASN A 45 0.03 -1.98 17.00
C ASN A 45 -0.85 -3.17 16.57
N CYS A 46 -0.42 -4.41 16.84
CA CYS A 46 -1.22 -5.61 16.56
C CYS A 46 -2.55 -5.63 17.33
N LYS A 47 -2.52 -5.28 18.62
CA LYS A 47 -3.73 -5.19 19.47
C LYS A 47 -4.74 -4.15 19.00
N ASP A 48 -4.28 -3.08 18.37
CA ASP A 48 -5.16 -2.03 17.87
C ASP A 48 -5.69 -2.28 16.46
N LEU A 49 -5.06 -3.19 15.71
CA LEU A 49 -5.54 -3.56 14.37
C LEU A 49 -7.00 -4.01 14.41
N ILE A 50 -7.34 -4.95 15.30
CA ILE A 50 -8.69 -5.49 15.39
C ILE A 50 -9.73 -4.39 15.63
N LYS A 51 -9.43 -3.41 16.49
CA LYS A 51 -10.33 -2.27 16.76
C LYS A 51 -10.56 -1.41 15.53
N ILE A 52 -9.54 -1.22 14.70
CA ILE A 52 -9.68 -0.50 13.42
C ILE A 52 -10.53 -1.33 12.45
N LEU A 53 -10.35 -2.64 12.40
CA LEU A 53 -11.13 -3.53 11.53
C LEU A 53 -12.62 -3.59 11.95
N GLU A 54 -12.89 -3.68 13.26
CA GLU A 54 -14.24 -3.60 13.84
C GLU A 54 -14.89 -2.26 13.49
N TRP A 55 -14.20 -1.14 13.71
CA TRP A 55 -14.71 0.18 13.34
C TRP A 55 -14.97 0.30 11.84
N ASN A 56 -14.09 -0.24 11.00
CA ASN A 56 -14.29 -0.27 9.55
C ASN A 56 -15.54 -1.07 9.18
N LEU A 57 -15.76 -2.22 9.82
CA LEU A 57 -16.96 -3.03 9.63
C LEU A 57 -18.23 -2.26 9.97
N ASP A 58 -18.26 -1.61 11.14
CA ASP A 58 -19.39 -0.81 11.62
C ASP A 58 -19.71 0.37 10.67
N ASN A 59 -18.68 0.93 10.04
CA ASN A 59 -18.79 2.03 9.07
C ASN A 59 -18.86 1.55 7.61
N LYS A 60 -19.06 0.24 7.38
CA LYS A 60 -19.17 -0.38 6.04
C LYS A 60 -17.96 -0.17 5.12
N ILE A 61 -16.79 0.11 5.68
CA ILE A 61 -15.53 0.26 4.94
C ILE A 61 -14.91 -1.12 4.77
N LYS A 62 -14.87 -1.62 3.54
CA LYS A 62 -14.38 -2.98 3.22
C LYS A 62 -12.96 -3.04 2.69
N LEU A 63 -12.30 -1.91 2.47
CA LEU A 63 -10.93 -1.86 1.97
C LEU A 63 -10.06 -1.05 2.94
N PHE A 64 -8.93 -1.60 3.36
CA PHE A 64 -8.00 -0.92 4.26
C PHE A 64 -6.54 -1.22 3.88
N ARG A 65 -5.72 -0.17 3.83
CA ARG A 65 -4.27 -0.32 3.67
C ARG A 65 -3.58 -0.27 5.02
N LEU A 66 -2.89 -1.34 5.38
CA LEU A 66 -2.09 -1.42 6.61
C LEU A 66 -0.89 -0.48 6.54
N SER A 67 -0.46 0.01 7.70
CA SER A 67 0.76 0.82 7.82
C SER A 67 2.01 -0.04 7.66
N SER A 68 3.02 0.45 6.95
CA SER A 68 4.36 -0.15 6.92
C SER A 68 5.14 0.02 8.24
N GLU A 69 4.66 0.87 9.16
CA GLU A 69 5.29 1.16 10.46
C GLU A 69 4.79 0.22 11.58
N PHE A 70 4.27 -0.96 11.21
CA PHE A 70 3.66 -1.89 12.17
C PHE A 70 4.67 -2.41 13.20
N PHE A 71 5.89 -2.69 12.74
CA PHE A 71 7.01 -3.16 13.55
C PHE A 71 8.18 -2.17 13.41
N PRO A 72 8.47 -1.37 14.45
CA PRO A 72 9.50 -0.33 14.36
C PRO A 72 10.88 -0.94 14.17
N TRP A 73 11.65 -0.43 13.21
CA TRP A 73 13.02 -0.91 12.93
C TRP A 73 13.09 -2.39 12.52
N ALA A 74 12.03 -2.96 11.95
CA ALA A 74 12.00 -4.37 11.54
C ALA A 74 12.98 -4.73 10.41
N SER A 75 13.74 -3.78 9.86
CA SER A 75 14.92 -4.06 9.03
C SER A 75 16.12 -4.58 9.82
N GLU A 76 16.12 -4.40 11.14
CA GLU A 76 17.26 -4.67 12.02
C GLU A 76 17.15 -6.00 12.79
N TYR A 77 16.02 -6.72 12.65
CA TYR A 77 15.75 -7.99 13.35
C TYR A 77 14.70 -8.83 12.59
N ASN A 78 14.64 -10.13 12.86
CA ASN A 78 13.54 -10.98 12.39
C ASN A 78 12.37 -10.92 13.38
N LEU A 79 11.12 -10.99 12.90
CA LEU A 79 9.95 -10.91 13.78
C LEU A 79 9.95 -12.00 14.87
N GLU A 80 10.49 -13.19 14.56
CA GLU A 80 10.63 -14.31 15.50
C GLU A 80 11.53 -14.00 16.72
N GLU A 81 12.40 -12.99 16.62
CA GLU A 81 13.27 -12.56 17.72
C GLU A 81 12.54 -11.65 18.73
N LEU A 82 11.33 -11.19 18.40
CA LEU A 82 10.54 -10.37 19.32
C LEU A 82 10.11 -11.19 20.54
N LYS A 83 10.35 -10.67 21.75
CA LYS A 83 9.95 -11.34 23.01
C LYS A 83 8.44 -11.65 23.08
N ASP A 84 7.61 -10.85 22.40
CA ASP A 84 6.16 -11.03 22.33
C ASP A 84 5.67 -11.77 21.07
N TYR A 85 6.58 -12.37 20.28
CA TYR A 85 6.27 -12.94 18.96
C TYR A 85 5.09 -13.92 18.97
N ILE A 86 5.03 -14.84 19.94
CA ILE A 86 3.93 -15.82 20.05
C ILE A 86 2.57 -15.13 20.20
N LEU A 87 2.51 -14.06 21.00
CA LEU A 87 1.28 -13.29 21.19
C LEU A 87 0.95 -12.44 19.96
N ILE A 88 1.96 -11.81 19.35
CA ILE A 88 1.83 -11.05 18.09
C ILE A 88 1.22 -11.95 17.00
N LYS A 89 1.78 -13.15 16.79
CA LYS A 89 1.30 -14.13 15.82
C LYS A 89 -0.16 -14.49 16.07
N SER A 90 -0.53 -14.78 17.33
CA SER A 90 -1.91 -15.11 17.69
C SER A 90 -2.89 -13.96 17.38
N ILE A 91 -2.54 -12.74 17.74
CA ILE A 91 -3.39 -11.55 17.54
C ILE A 91 -3.52 -11.19 16.05
N LEU A 92 -2.43 -11.27 15.29
CA LEU A 92 -2.49 -11.05 13.84
C LEU A 92 -3.37 -12.10 13.17
N PHE A 93 -3.20 -13.38 13.52
CA PHE A 93 -4.03 -14.43 12.96
C PHE A 93 -5.53 -14.23 13.27
N GLN A 94 -5.87 -13.80 14.49
CA GLN A 94 -7.24 -13.41 14.85
C GLN A 94 -7.74 -12.23 14.00
N SER A 95 -6.92 -11.20 13.83
CA SER A 95 -7.27 -10.01 13.03
C SER A 95 -7.51 -10.33 11.56
N GLY A 96 -6.69 -11.18 10.95
CA GLY A 96 -6.89 -11.58 9.57
C GLY A 96 -8.01 -12.62 9.39
N THR A 97 -8.28 -13.45 10.39
CA THR A 97 -9.48 -14.30 10.41
C THR A 97 -10.74 -13.43 10.43
N PHE A 98 -10.81 -12.46 11.35
CA PHE A 98 -11.90 -11.48 11.40
C PHE A 98 -12.05 -10.74 10.06
N ALA A 99 -10.94 -10.33 9.43
CA ALA A 99 -10.98 -9.67 8.12
C ALA A 99 -11.61 -10.55 7.04
N LYS A 100 -11.22 -11.83 6.96
CA LYS A 100 -11.77 -12.79 5.98
C LYS A 100 -13.26 -13.05 6.21
N GLU A 101 -13.66 -13.33 7.44
CA GLU A 101 -15.06 -13.59 7.81
C GLU A 101 -15.98 -12.41 7.48
N ASN A 102 -15.45 -11.19 7.55
CA ASN A 102 -16.21 -9.96 7.32
C ASN A 102 -15.99 -9.33 5.93
N ASN A 103 -15.31 -10.04 5.02
CA ASN A 103 -14.98 -9.56 3.67
C ASN A 103 -14.23 -8.22 3.67
N LEU A 104 -13.33 -8.01 4.64
CA LEU A 104 -12.41 -6.87 4.69
C LEU A 104 -11.16 -7.19 3.88
N ARG A 105 -10.90 -6.38 2.87
CA ARG A 105 -9.73 -6.48 2.00
C ARG A 105 -8.57 -5.68 2.58
N LEU A 106 -7.55 -6.38 3.03
CA LEU A 106 -6.31 -5.79 3.57
C LEU A 106 -5.23 -5.73 2.51
N THR A 107 -4.55 -4.59 2.42
CA THR A 107 -3.48 -4.32 1.44
C THR A 107 -2.32 -3.57 2.09
N ALA A 108 -1.18 -3.50 1.40
CA ALA A 108 -0.02 -2.72 1.82
C ALA A 108 0.51 -1.88 0.65
N HIS A 109 1.18 -0.78 0.99
CA HIS A 109 1.98 -0.02 0.03
C HIS A 109 3.28 0.42 0.73
N PRO A 110 4.32 -0.43 0.68
CA PRO A 110 5.64 -0.10 1.19
C PRO A 110 6.17 1.19 0.58
N GLY A 111 6.96 1.94 1.36
CA GLY A 111 7.40 3.29 1.00
C GLY A 111 8.30 3.37 -0.25
N PRO A 112 8.64 4.58 -0.70
CA PRO A 112 9.34 4.84 -1.98
C PRO A 112 10.78 4.34 -2.03
N PHE A 113 11.31 3.82 -0.92
CA PHE A 113 12.65 3.21 -0.85
C PHE A 113 12.70 1.80 -1.44
N ASN A 114 11.53 1.20 -1.71
CA ASN A 114 11.39 -0.09 -2.40
C ASN A 114 11.54 0.08 -3.91
N VAL A 115 12.76 -0.09 -4.43
CA VAL A 115 13.11 0.24 -5.82
C VAL A 115 13.73 -0.96 -6.52
N LEU A 116 12.88 -1.85 -7.04
CA LEU A 116 13.32 -3.06 -7.76
C LEU A 116 14.03 -2.77 -9.09
N VAL A 117 13.87 -1.57 -9.67
CA VAL A 117 14.57 -1.18 -10.90
C VAL A 117 15.99 -0.67 -10.67
N SER A 118 16.40 -0.54 -9.40
CA SER A 118 17.71 0.00 -9.02
C SER A 118 18.86 -0.84 -9.60
N PRO A 119 19.90 -0.21 -10.16
CA PRO A 119 21.13 -0.90 -10.57
C PRO A 119 22.05 -1.20 -9.38
N LYS A 120 21.77 -0.63 -8.19
CA LYS A 120 22.59 -0.82 -6.98
C LYS A 120 22.09 -2.03 -6.20
N GLU A 121 22.92 -3.05 -6.07
CA GLU A 121 22.58 -4.31 -5.37
C GLU A 121 22.11 -4.10 -3.93
N ASN A 122 22.74 -3.20 -3.17
CA ASN A 122 22.33 -2.91 -1.79
C ASN A 122 20.90 -2.35 -1.70
N VAL A 123 20.48 -1.52 -2.67
CA VAL A 123 19.11 -0.98 -2.72
C VAL A 123 18.11 -2.11 -3.01
N VAL A 124 18.46 -3.01 -3.93
CA VAL A 124 17.63 -4.18 -4.25
C VAL A 124 17.53 -5.12 -3.06
N LYS A 125 18.64 -5.39 -2.36
CA LYS A 125 18.66 -6.23 -1.15
C LYS A 125 17.75 -5.64 -0.06
N ASN A 126 17.84 -4.34 0.20
CA ASN A 126 16.98 -3.67 1.17
C ASN A 126 15.50 -3.72 0.76
N THR A 127 15.22 -3.55 -0.54
CA THR A 127 13.86 -3.70 -1.08
C THR A 127 13.34 -5.12 -0.87
N ILE A 128 14.14 -6.15 -1.15
CA ILE A 128 13.74 -7.54 -0.93
C ILE A 128 13.44 -7.78 0.56
N ASN A 129 14.28 -7.29 1.46
CA ASN A 129 14.08 -7.44 2.90
C ASN A 129 12.77 -6.78 3.37
N ASP A 130 12.53 -5.51 3.00
CA ASP A 130 11.33 -4.77 3.42
C ASP A 130 10.05 -5.37 2.83
N LEU A 131 10.07 -5.79 1.55
CA LEU A 131 8.93 -6.48 0.96
C LEU A 131 8.69 -7.85 1.60
N SER A 132 9.76 -8.57 1.95
CA SER A 132 9.66 -9.89 2.62
C SER A 132 8.97 -9.75 3.97
N LEU A 133 9.25 -8.69 4.73
CA LEU A 133 8.57 -8.38 5.98
C LEU A 133 7.06 -8.16 5.78
N HIS A 134 6.66 -7.45 4.73
CA HIS A 134 5.23 -7.28 4.41
C HIS A 134 4.58 -8.61 4.02
N GLY A 135 5.30 -9.46 3.27
CA GLY A 135 4.85 -10.81 2.93
C GLY A 135 4.68 -11.69 4.18
N GLU A 136 5.64 -11.66 5.11
CA GLU A 136 5.58 -12.37 6.39
C GLU A 136 4.41 -11.89 7.26
N MET A 137 4.22 -10.57 7.37
CA MET A 137 3.09 -9.99 8.10
C MET A 137 1.75 -10.48 7.54
N PHE A 138 1.61 -10.57 6.21
CA PHE A 138 0.38 -11.04 5.57
C PHE A 138 0.16 -12.53 5.78
N ASP A 139 1.22 -13.33 5.83
CA ASP A 139 1.15 -14.74 6.20
C ASP A 139 0.79 -14.92 7.69
N LEU A 140 1.28 -14.06 8.61
CA LEU A 140 0.89 -14.06 10.03
C LEU A 140 -0.58 -13.67 10.24
N LEU A 141 -1.11 -12.78 9.41
CA LEU A 141 -2.55 -12.49 9.34
C LEU A 141 -3.36 -13.67 8.77
N GLY A 142 -2.71 -14.67 8.17
CA GLY A 142 -3.40 -15.80 7.52
C GLY A 142 -4.18 -15.38 6.27
N LEU A 143 -3.72 -14.33 5.58
CA LEU A 143 -4.32 -13.84 4.32
C LEU A 143 -3.83 -14.67 3.13
N ASP A 144 -4.68 -14.81 2.11
CA ASP A 144 -4.33 -15.58 0.93
C ASP A 144 -3.15 -14.95 0.17
N ARG A 145 -2.33 -15.82 -0.43
CA ARG A 145 -1.22 -15.46 -1.33
C ARG A 145 -1.77 -15.15 -2.72
N SER A 146 -2.37 -13.98 -2.87
CA SER A 146 -2.89 -13.51 -4.16
C SER A 146 -2.90 -11.98 -4.26
N PRO A 147 -3.06 -11.41 -5.47
CA PRO A 147 -3.24 -9.97 -5.64
C PRO A 147 -4.50 -9.40 -4.97
N TYR A 148 -5.41 -10.25 -4.46
CA TYR A 148 -6.51 -9.78 -3.60
C TYR A 148 -5.94 -9.04 -2.37
N ASN A 149 -4.90 -9.58 -1.74
CA ASN A 149 -4.18 -8.95 -0.64
C ASN A 149 -2.87 -8.31 -1.16
N LYS A 150 -3.01 -7.30 -2.01
CA LYS A 150 -1.87 -6.72 -2.72
C LYS A 150 -0.82 -6.07 -1.82
N ILE A 151 0.44 -6.22 -2.22
CA ILE A 151 1.57 -5.40 -1.78
C ILE A 151 1.95 -4.52 -2.98
N ASN A 152 1.59 -3.24 -2.91
CA ASN A 152 1.74 -2.32 -4.03
C ASN A 152 3.07 -1.56 -3.95
N ILE A 153 3.75 -1.39 -5.08
CA ILE A 153 4.94 -0.53 -5.18
C ILE A 153 4.96 0.25 -6.48
N HIS A 154 5.73 1.33 -6.50
CA HIS A 154 6.12 2.01 -7.73
C HIS A 154 7.39 1.41 -8.32
N CYS A 155 7.61 1.61 -9.62
CA CYS A 155 8.91 1.35 -10.23
C CYS A 155 9.93 2.43 -9.83
N ASN A 156 9.49 3.68 -9.65
CA ASN A 156 10.33 4.83 -9.29
C ASN A 156 11.39 5.19 -10.35
N GLY A 157 12.67 4.89 -10.10
CA GLY A 157 13.79 5.48 -10.84
C GLY A 157 13.99 4.92 -12.26
N VAL A 158 14.16 5.78 -13.25
CA VAL A 158 14.43 5.33 -14.65
C VAL A 158 15.89 5.01 -14.95
N TYR A 159 16.83 5.55 -14.17
CA TYR A 159 18.27 5.31 -14.30
C TYR A 159 18.80 5.45 -15.73
N GLY A 160 18.34 6.49 -16.45
CA GLY A 160 18.76 6.83 -17.81
C GLY A 160 18.01 6.13 -18.95
N ASP A 161 17.52 4.90 -18.73
CA ASP A 161 16.78 4.14 -19.74
C ASP A 161 15.64 3.32 -19.11
N LYS A 162 14.39 3.69 -19.44
CA LYS A 162 13.19 3.03 -18.90
C LYS A 162 13.18 1.54 -19.22
N LEU A 163 13.51 1.15 -20.45
CA LEU A 163 13.41 -0.25 -20.87
C LEU A 163 14.38 -1.14 -20.10
N SER A 164 15.65 -0.72 -19.95
CA SER A 164 16.64 -1.42 -19.14
C SER A 164 16.24 -1.47 -17.66
N ALA A 165 15.63 -0.39 -17.14
CA ALA A 165 15.13 -0.36 -15.77
C ALA A 165 13.96 -1.33 -15.54
N MET A 166 13.01 -1.42 -16.47
CA MET A 166 11.90 -2.40 -16.38
C MET A 166 12.39 -3.84 -16.54
N LYS A 167 13.40 -4.09 -17.39
CA LYS A 167 14.06 -5.41 -17.46
C LYS A 167 14.68 -5.78 -16.11
N ARG A 168 15.37 -4.84 -15.44
CA ARG A 168 15.89 -5.06 -14.08
C ARG A 168 14.78 -5.30 -13.06
N PHE A 169 13.63 -4.62 -13.18
CA PHE A 169 12.45 -4.93 -12.36
C PHE A 169 12.13 -6.42 -12.43
N CYS A 170 11.99 -6.94 -13.66
CA CYS A 170 11.58 -8.31 -13.91
C CYS A 170 12.62 -9.32 -13.37
N GLU A 171 13.91 -9.03 -13.51
CA GLU A 171 14.96 -9.90 -12.98
C GLU A 171 15.03 -9.86 -11.44
N ASN A 172 14.84 -8.69 -10.83
CA ASN A 172 14.84 -8.58 -9.37
C ASN A 172 13.55 -9.11 -8.74
N PHE A 173 12.42 -9.05 -9.44
CA PHE A 173 11.17 -9.66 -9.01
C PHE A 173 11.32 -11.17 -8.73
N LYS A 174 12.06 -11.89 -9.59
CA LYS A 174 12.31 -13.34 -9.42
C LYS A 174 13.07 -13.69 -8.14
N LYS A 175 13.76 -12.71 -7.54
CA LYS A 175 14.52 -12.88 -6.28
C LYS A 175 13.66 -12.70 -5.04
N LEU A 176 12.44 -12.16 -5.18
CA LEU A 176 11.51 -11.99 -4.07
C LEU A 176 11.02 -13.36 -3.59
N PRO A 177 10.69 -13.53 -2.30
CA PRO A 177 10.03 -14.75 -1.85
C PRO A 177 8.62 -14.87 -2.46
N ASN A 178 8.10 -16.10 -2.53
CA ASN A 178 6.76 -16.37 -3.07
C ASN A 178 5.66 -15.59 -2.30
N SER A 179 5.82 -15.39 -0.98
CA SER A 179 4.92 -14.59 -0.15
C SER A 179 4.75 -13.14 -0.63
N VAL A 180 5.72 -12.62 -1.40
CA VAL A 180 5.67 -11.30 -2.04
C VAL A 180 5.27 -11.43 -3.51
N GLN A 181 5.92 -12.32 -4.28
CA GLN A 181 5.66 -12.45 -5.73
C GLN A 181 4.17 -12.69 -6.02
N SER A 182 3.49 -13.50 -5.20
CA SER A 182 2.07 -13.83 -5.34
C SER A 182 1.11 -12.67 -5.01
N ARG A 183 1.61 -11.60 -4.39
CA ARG A 183 0.82 -10.46 -3.90
C ARG A 183 1.22 -9.13 -4.54
N LEU A 184 2.39 -9.05 -5.17
CA LEU A 184 2.93 -7.80 -5.66
C LEU A 184 2.02 -7.19 -6.74
N THR A 185 1.83 -5.87 -6.70
CA THR A 185 1.27 -5.08 -7.78
C THR A 185 2.17 -3.88 -8.07
N VAL A 186 2.10 -3.35 -9.28
CA VAL A 186 2.82 -2.12 -9.68
C VAL A 186 1.84 -1.00 -9.99
N GLU A 187 2.23 0.24 -9.71
CA GLU A 187 1.40 1.43 -9.91
C GLU A 187 2.10 2.49 -10.76
N ASN A 188 1.33 3.19 -11.61
CA ASN A 188 1.85 4.29 -12.44
C ASN A 188 2.33 5.46 -11.58
N ASP A 189 3.44 6.09 -12.00
CA ASP A 189 4.14 7.14 -11.26
C ASP A 189 3.63 8.56 -11.58
N ASP A 190 3.99 9.53 -10.74
CA ASP A 190 3.52 10.92 -10.75
C ASP A 190 4.41 11.92 -11.53
N LYS A 191 5.34 11.41 -12.33
CA LYS A 191 6.24 12.23 -13.16
C LYS A 191 6.28 11.73 -14.59
N SER A 192 6.21 12.66 -15.54
CA SER A 192 6.25 12.38 -16.98
C SER A 192 7.50 11.60 -17.42
N SER A 193 8.62 11.76 -16.71
CA SER A 193 9.85 11.00 -16.97
C SER A 193 9.85 9.58 -16.42
N MET A 194 8.91 9.21 -15.53
CA MET A 194 8.78 7.90 -14.88
C MET A 194 7.82 6.97 -15.63
N TYR A 195 7.02 6.13 -14.99
CA TYR A 195 6.31 5.03 -15.65
C TYR A 195 4.80 5.28 -15.72
N SER A 196 4.28 5.36 -16.95
CA SER A 196 2.85 5.36 -17.23
C SER A 196 2.28 3.94 -17.20
N VAL A 197 0.95 3.79 -17.20
CA VAL A 197 0.31 2.46 -17.37
C VAL A 197 0.82 1.74 -18.62
N LYS A 198 1.04 2.48 -19.72
CA LYS A 198 1.56 1.94 -20.97
C LYS A 198 2.96 1.36 -20.81
N ASP A 199 3.82 2.01 -20.04
CA ASP A 199 5.15 1.48 -19.71
C ASP A 199 5.02 0.21 -18.87
N LEU A 200 4.17 0.23 -17.84
CA LEU A 200 3.98 -0.89 -16.91
C LEU A 200 3.42 -2.16 -17.57
N MET A 201 2.73 -2.06 -18.71
CA MET A 201 2.33 -3.22 -19.51
C MET A 201 3.52 -4.10 -19.89
N PHE A 202 4.71 -3.54 -20.13
CA PHE A 202 5.91 -4.34 -20.39
C PHE A 202 6.24 -5.26 -19.20
N ILE A 203 6.11 -4.76 -17.97
CA ILE A 203 6.37 -5.55 -16.76
C ILE A 203 5.28 -6.61 -16.61
N HIS A 204 4.01 -6.23 -16.77
CA HIS A 204 2.89 -7.16 -16.72
C HIS A 204 3.05 -8.31 -17.72
N GLU A 205 3.36 -8.02 -18.98
CA GLU A 205 3.55 -9.04 -20.03
C GLU A 205 4.71 -9.99 -19.73
N LYS A 206 5.73 -9.56 -18.97
CA LYS A 206 6.90 -10.37 -18.66
C LYS A 206 6.75 -11.25 -17.43
N ILE A 207 6.08 -10.76 -16.39
CA ILE A 207 6.03 -11.42 -15.08
C ILE A 207 4.62 -11.56 -14.49
N GLY A 208 3.58 -11.10 -15.19
CA GLY A 208 2.18 -11.27 -14.80
C GLY A 208 1.71 -10.40 -13.62
N VAL A 209 2.53 -9.45 -13.16
CA VAL A 209 2.19 -8.58 -12.04
C VAL A 209 1.03 -7.65 -12.42
N PRO A 210 -0.06 -7.57 -11.62
CA PRO A 210 -1.17 -6.65 -11.92
C PRO A 210 -0.77 -5.19 -11.74
N ILE A 211 -1.44 -4.33 -12.50
CA ILE A 211 -1.26 -2.89 -12.48
C ILE A 211 -2.39 -2.26 -11.66
N VAL A 212 -2.03 -1.54 -10.60
CA VAL A 212 -2.91 -0.62 -9.90
C VAL A 212 -2.90 0.70 -10.68
N PHE A 213 -4.09 1.15 -11.08
CA PHE A 213 -4.22 2.45 -11.72
C PHE A 213 -4.41 3.54 -10.67
N ASP A 214 -3.54 4.55 -10.69
CA ASP A 214 -3.73 5.79 -9.94
C ASP A 214 -4.16 6.93 -10.87
N PHE A 215 -5.36 7.45 -10.61
CA PHE A 215 -6.00 8.52 -11.38
C PHE A 215 -5.24 9.86 -11.29
N HIS A 216 -4.64 10.15 -10.14
CA HIS A 216 -3.94 11.42 -9.92
C HIS A 216 -2.57 11.39 -10.59
N HIS A 217 -1.84 10.28 -10.45
CA HIS A 217 -0.56 10.06 -11.11
C HIS A 217 -0.68 10.08 -12.63
N HIS A 218 -1.76 9.51 -13.18
CA HIS A 218 -2.01 9.51 -14.64
C HIS A 218 -2.04 10.92 -15.24
N LYS A 219 -2.50 11.93 -14.48
CA LYS A 219 -2.49 13.34 -14.94
C LYS A 219 -1.09 13.89 -15.19
N PHE A 220 -0.06 13.29 -14.59
CA PHE A 220 1.34 13.72 -14.72
C PHE A 220 2.18 12.76 -15.57
N CYS A 221 1.75 11.50 -15.70
CA CYS A 221 2.41 10.48 -16.50
C CYS A 221 1.39 9.64 -17.28
N ASP A 222 0.77 10.27 -18.29
CA ASP A 222 -0.34 9.66 -19.04
C ASP A 222 0.10 8.64 -20.11
N GLY A 223 1.38 8.65 -20.50
CA GLY A 223 1.91 7.80 -21.57
C GLY A 223 1.29 8.08 -22.95
N GLY A 224 0.67 9.25 -23.13
CA GLY A 224 -0.03 9.64 -24.36
C GLY A 224 -1.34 8.90 -24.62
N ILE A 225 -1.98 8.33 -23.59
CA ILE A 225 -3.28 7.66 -23.70
C ILE A 225 -4.30 8.28 -22.73
N SER A 226 -5.59 8.17 -23.06
CA SER A 226 -6.65 8.72 -22.21
C SER A 226 -6.78 7.96 -20.88
N GLU A 227 -7.32 8.61 -19.85
CA GLU A 227 -7.63 8.00 -18.55
C GLU A 227 -8.46 6.72 -18.71
N LYS A 228 -9.47 6.74 -19.59
CA LYS A 228 -10.33 5.58 -19.89
C LYS A 228 -9.55 4.41 -20.49
N GLU A 229 -8.61 4.69 -21.39
CA GLU A 229 -7.77 3.67 -22.01
C GLU A 229 -6.75 3.09 -21.01
N ALA A 230 -6.13 3.96 -20.20
CA ALA A 230 -5.20 3.55 -19.15
C ALA A 230 -5.89 2.69 -18.09
N LEU A 231 -7.07 3.10 -17.61
CA LEU A 231 -7.88 2.33 -16.68
C LEU A 231 -8.25 0.96 -17.29
N LYS A 232 -8.66 0.92 -18.56
CA LYS A 232 -8.96 -0.34 -19.26
C LYS A 232 -7.76 -1.28 -19.27
N LEU A 233 -6.57 -0.77 -19.62
CA LEU A 233 -5.34 -1.56 -19.64
C LEU A 233 -5.02 -2.10 -18.26
N ALA A 234 -5.00 -1.23 -17.23
CA ALA A 234 -4.71 -1.64 -15.87
C ALA A 234 -5.69 -2.70 -15.36
N VAL A 235 -7.01 -2.50 -15.52
CA VAL A 235 -8.05 -3.47 -15.14
C VAL A 235 -7.85 -4.82 -15.84
N SER A 236 -7.43 -4.82 -17.11
CA SER A 236 -7.22 -6.06 -17.87
C SER A 236 -6.08 -6.93 -17.34
N THR A 237 -5.18 -6.38 -16.51
CA THR A 237 -4.04 -7.10 -15.93
C THR A 237 -4.38 -7.91 -14.69
N TRP A 238 -5.57 -7.72 -14.11
CA TRP A 238 -5.96 -8.39 -12.88
C TRP A 238 -6.48 -9.81 -13.12
N PRO A 239 -6.14 -10.80 -12.28
CA PRO A 239 -6.64 -12.16 -12.42
C PRO A 239 -8.17 -12.23 -12.37
N LYS A 240 -8.76 -13.12 -13.17
CA LYS A 240 -10.21 -13.38 -13.15
C LYS A 240 -10.67 -13.74 -11.72
N GLY A 241 -11.80 -13.18 -11.30
CA GLY A 241 -12.35 -13.37 -9.96
C GLY A 241 -11.75 -12.47 -8.88
N ILE A 242 -10.66 -11.75 -9.16
CA ILE A 242 -10.11 -10.74 -8.25
C ILE A 242 -10.52 -9.35 -8.75
N LYS A 243 -11.33 -8.65 -7.96
CA LYS A 243 -11.72 -7.27 -8.24
C LYS A 243 -10.47 -6.36 -8.24
N PRO A 244 -10.23 -5.53 -9.26
CA PRO A 244 -9.10 -4.60 -9.25
C PRO A 244 -9.22 -3.56 -8.13
N ILE A 245 -8.07 -3.08 -7.65
CA ILE A 245 -7.99 -1.87 -6.83
C ILE A 245 -7.37 -0.77 -7.68
N VAL A 246 -8.01 0.40 -7.64
CA VAL A 246 -7.48 1.66 -8.17
C VAL A 246 -7.19 2.61 -7.02
N HIS A 247 -6.27 3.54 -7.22
CA HIS A 247 -5.94 4.58 -6.27
C HIS A 247 -6.48 5.93 -6.75
N TYR A 248 -6.95 6.73 -5.80
CA TYR A 248 -7.49 8.04 -6.09
C TYR A 248 -7.04 9.06 -5.04
N SER A 249 -6.54 10.19 -5.53
CA SER A 249 -6.27 11.38 -4.73
C SER A 249 -6.62 12.63 -5.54
N GLU A 250 -6.67 13.77 -4.87
CA GLU A 250 -6.78 15.08 -5.50
C GLU A 250 -5.53 15.91 -5.17
N SER A 251 -5.14 16.80 -6.08
CA SER A 251 -4.06 17.75 -5.81
C SER A 251 -4.44 18.70 -4.69
N LYS A 252 -3.55 18.88 -3.73
CA LYS A 252 -3.64 19.91 -2.69
C LYS A 252 -3.75 21.32 -3.30
N SER A 253 -3.12 21.57 -4.44
CA SER A 253 -3.18 22.87 -5.12
C SER A 253 -4.56 23.22 -5.67
N LEU A 254 -5.49 22.26 -5.76
CA LEU A 254 -6.89 22.54 -6.17
C LEU A 254 -7.70 23.18 -5.04
N HIS A 255 -7.25 23.01 -3.79
CA HIS A 255 -7.97 23.45 -2.59
C HIS A 255 -7.29 24.62 -1.89
N GLU A 256 -6.02 24.87 -2.20
CA GLU A 256 -5.22 25.95 -1.62
C GLU A 256 -4.60 26.82 -2.72
N SER A 257 -4.88 28.13 -2.67
CA SER A 257 -4.26 29.14 -3.55
C SER A 257 -2.83 29.45 -3.10
N ASN A 258 -1.93 28.46 -3.23
CA ASN A 258 -0.51 28.61 -2.91
C ASN A 258 0.35 27.94 -4.00
N SER A 259 1.07 28.77 -4.76
CA SER A 259 1.91 28.34 -5.90
C SER A 259 3.14 27.52 -5.50
N LEU A 260 3.50 27.48 -4.21
CA LEU A 260 4.60 26.65 -3.70
C LEU A 260 4.20 25.17 -3.49
N ILE A 261 2.90 24.87 -3.52
CA ILE A 261 2.40 23.51 -3.36
C ILE A 261 2.63 22.76 -4.67
N LYS A 262 3.42 21.69 -4.60
CA LYS A 262 3.59 20.76 -5.72
C LYS A 262 2.23 20.19 -6.12
N HIS A 263 1.92 20.20 -7.41
CA HIS A 263 0.65 19.67 -7.93
C HIS A 263 0.44 18.17 -7.65
N GLN A 264 1.53 17.43 -7.40
CA GLN A 264 1.46 16.03 -7.01
C GLN A 264 1.02 15.82 -5.56
N ALA A 265 1.16 16.83 -4.68
CA ALA A 265 0.87 16.66 -3.27
C ALA A 265 -0.62 16.34 -3.04
N HIS A 266 -0.90 15.29 -2.27
CA HIS A 266 -2.28 14.91 -1.96
C HIS A 266 -2.97 15.94 -1.06
N SER A 267 -4.24 16.19 -1.35
CA SER A 267 -5.14 17.01 -0.56
C SER A 267 -5.48 16.39 0.80
N ASP A 268 -6.03 17.21 1.69
CA ASP A 268 -6.55 16.70 2.96
C ASP A 268 -7.81 15.87 2.76
N TYR A 269 -8.73 16.35 1.91
CA TYR A 269 -9.98 15.69 1.54
C TYR A 269 -10.07 15.56 0.02
N VAL A 270 -10.83 14.57 -0.44
CA VAL A 270 -11.33 14.53 -1.82
C VAL A 270 -12.76 15.04 -1.87
N ASN A 271 -13.10 15.79 -2.91
CA ASN A 271 -14.44 16.35 -3.08
C ASN A 271 -15.33 15.48 -3.98
N ASN A 272 -14.73 14.64 -4.82
CA ASN A 272 -15.44 13.77 -5.75
C ASN A 272 -14.88 12.34 -5.74
N LEU A 273 -15.58 11.43 -6.41
CA LEU A 273 -15.05 10.13 -6.81
C LEU A 273 -14.75 10.16 -8.32
N PRO A 274 -13.74 9.42 -8.79
CA PRO A 274 -13.39 9.37 -10.21
C PRO A 274 -14.48 8.65 -11.02
N SER A 275 -14.54 8.95 -12.32
CA SER A 275 -15.35 8.15 -13.25
C SER A 275 -14.70 6.78 -13.44
N LEU A 276 -15.43 5.72 -13.13
CA LEU A 276 -14.93 4.36 -13.30
C LEU A 276 -15.15 3.80 -14.71
N HIS A 277 -15.73 4.59 -15.63
CA HIS A 277 -15.99 4.20 -17.02
C HIS A 277 -16.71 2.85 -17.20
N GLY A 278 -17.52 2.45 -16.21
CA GLY A 278 -18.26 1.18 -16.20
C GLY A 278 -17.48 -0.03 -15.67
N TYR A 279 -16.25 0.13 -15.18
CA TYR A 279 -15.48 -0.95 -14.58
C TYR A 279 -15.86 -1.18 -13.11
N ASP A 280 -15.98 -2.45 -12.71
CA ASP A 280 -16.21 -2.84 -11.32
C ASP A 280 -14.87 -2.96 -10.57
N VAL A 281 -14.52 -1.92 -9.83
CA VAL A 281 -13.25 -1.81 -9.06
C VAL A 281 -13.53 -1.36 -7.63
N ASP A 282 -12.55 -1.58 -6.75
CA ASP A 282 -12.49 -0.95 -5.43
C ASP A 282 -11.53 0.26 -5.47
N ILE A 283 -11.81 1.30 -4.69
CA ILE A 283 -11.03 2.55 -4.70
C ILE A 283 -10.33 2.73 -3.35
N MET A 284 -9.00 2.75 -3.36
CA MET A 284 -8.19 3.24 -2.25
C MET A 284 -8.06 4.76 -2.36
N VAL A 285 -8.64 5.50 -1.42
CA VAL A 285 -8.51 6.96 -1.38
C VAL A 285 -7.27 7.36 -0.59
N GLU A 286 -6.38 8.10 -1.24
CA GLU A 286 -5.10 8.53 -0.68
C GLU A 286 -5.13 10.01 -0.26
N ALA A 287 -5.98 10.33 0.70
CA ALA A 287 -6.09 11.67 1.28
C ALA A 287 -5.45 11.75 2.66
N LYS A 288 -5.05 12.95 3.12
CA LYS A 288 -4.45 13.10 4.46
C LYS A 288 -5.46 12.96 5.60
N ALA A 289 -6.73 13.28 5.37
CA ALA A 289 -7.82 13.12 6.34
C ALA A 289 -8.35 11.68 6.45
N LYS A 290 -7.74 10.73 5.73
CA LYS A 290 -7.97 9.29 5.93
C LYS A 290 -9.44 8.89 5.78
N GLU A 291 -9.99 8.18 6.75
CA GLU A 291 -11.37 7.73 6.73
C GLU A 291 -12.36 8.90 6.63
N LEU A 292 -12.03 10.05 7.24
CA LEU A 292 -12.88 11.25 7.17
C LEU A 292 -13.07 11.75 5.73
N SER A 293 -12.12 11.47 4.83
CA SER A 293 -12.24 11.82 3.43
C SER A 293 -13.19 10.92 2.64
N ILE A 294 -13.46 9.70 3.11
CA ILE A 294 -14.37 8.79 2.42
C ILE A 294 -15.76 8.76 3.05
N MET A 295 -15.89 9.08 4.33
CA MET A 295 -17.17 9.07 5.08
C MET A 295 -18.33 9.79 4.36
N PRO A 296 -18.15 10.96 3.73
CA PRO A 296 -19.23 11.64 2.99
C PRO A 296 -19.80 10.82 1.82
N PHE A 297 -19.04 9.85 1.30
CA PHE A 297 -19.43 8.98 0.19
C PHE A 297 -19.95 7.61 0.65
N MET A 298 -19.78 7.26 1.93
CA MET A 298 -20.22 5.97 2.49
C MET A 298 -21.72 5.90 2.80
N THR A 299 -22.41 7.05 2.81
CA THR A 299 -23.82 7.20 3.19
C THR A 299 -24.79 7.22 2.01
N ARG A 300 -24.30 6.94 0.80
CA ARG A 300 -25.11 6.88 -0.43
C ARG A 300 -25.49 5.46 -0.79
#